data_AF-M0DHW7-F1
#
_entry.id   AF-M0DHW7-F1
#
_cell.length_a   1.000
_cell.length_b   1.000
_cell.length_c   1.000
_cell.angle_alpha   90.00
_cell.angle_beta   90.00
_cell.angle_gamma   90.00
#
_symmetry.space_group_name_H-M   'P 1'
#
loop_
_entity.id
_entity.type
_entity.pdbx_description
1 polymer ?
#
loop_
_entity_poly.entity_id
_entity_poly.type
_entity_poly.pdbx_seq_one_letter_code
_entity_poly.pdbx_strand_id
1 'polypeptide(L)'
;MAKVSIGLRGWRFDESEVFTDEGEFRALDEVPEDARTRLIRLTYLQSKPCDACYLVHGEGEKKRCNPAKVVYGEPMEEVLLCPDHEVDFFYWYREAGGSDYRGEETFRDEFHEWFAAGGRAPDDYEGPDHVDTDPNELPTPPDPAELNRRLNEGQEGKRKRIDFKKGEITYEDWNDEDQNRLDLGQDYPTE
;
A
#
# COMPACT_ATOMS: atom_id res chain seq x y z
N MET A 1 16.69 8.05 -15.91
CA MET A 1 16.44 7.80 -14.49
C MET A 1 15.80 6.43 -14.38
N ALA A 2 16.40 5.55 -13.57
CA ALA A 2 15.90 4.19 -13.43
C ALA A 2 14.59 4.20 -12.63
N LYS A 3 13.65 3.33 -13.02
CA LYS A 3 12.40 3.14 -12.30
C LYS A 3 12.50 1.89 -11.45
N VAL A 4 12.25 2.04 -10.16
CA VAL A 4 12.33 0.96 -9.16
C VAL A 4 10.94 0.71 -8.59
N SER A 5 10.61 -0.56 -8.34
CA SER A 5 9.41 -0.93 -7.57
C SER A 5 9.80 -1.10 -6.11
N ILE A 6 8.98 -0.62 -5.19
CA ILE A 6 9.26 -0.68 -3.74
C ILE A 6 8.05 -1.33 -3.07
N GLY A 7 8.29 -2.36 -2.23
CA GLY A 7 7.28 -3.11 -1.48
C GLY A 7 6.30 -3.97 -2.31
N LEU A 8 5.69 -3.39 -3.34
CA LEU A 8 4.74 -4.04 -4.24
C LEU A 8 5.19 -3.88 -5.69
N ARG A 9 5.13 -4.98 -6.46
CA ARG A 9 5.38 -4.92 -7.89
C ARG A 9 4.33 -4.02 -8.54
N GLY A 10 4.76 -3.12 -9.43
CA GLY A 10 3.88 -2.14 -10.07
C GLY A 10 3.87 -0.77 -9.37
N TRP A 11 4.29 -0.69 -8.10
CA TRP A 11 4.40 0.59 -7.39
C TRP A 11 5.75 1.25 -7.67
N ARG A 12 5.81 2.02 -8.77
CA ARG A 12 7.06 2.54 -9.34
C ARG A 12 7.42 3.95 -8.89
N PHE A 13 8.69 4.13 -8.53
CA PHE A 13 9.30 5.43 -8.22
C PHE A 13 10.46 5.75 -9.16
N ASP A 14 10.81 7.03 -9.26
CA ASP A 14 12.15 7.39 -9.69
C ASP A 14 13.14 7.04 -8.58
N GLU A 15 14.16 6.24 -8.88
CA GLU A 15 15.15 5.81 -7.90
C GLU A 15 15.86 7.02 -7.26
N SER A 16 16.17 8.05 -8.05
CA SER A 16 16.89 9.23 -7.58
C SER A 16 16.08 10.14 -6.65
N GLU A 17 14.75 10.07 -6.74
CA GLU A 17 13.83 10.84 -5.89
C GLU A 17 13.69 10.24 -4.49
N VAL A 18 13.89 8.94 -4.35
CA VAL A 18 13.59 8.20 -3.11
C VAL A 18 14.82 7.61 -2.42
N PHE A 19 15.89 7.34 -3.18
CA PHE A 19 17.15 6.85 -2.65
C PHE A 19 18.26 7.91 -2.74
N THR A 20 19.17 7.88 -1.77
CA THR A 20 20.45 8.57 -1.82
C THR A 20 21.40 7.85 -2.79
N ASP A 21 22.53 8.48 -3.13
CA ASP A 21 23.56 7.86 -3.98
C ASP A 21 24.19 6.60 -3.33
N GLU A 22 24.00 6.42 -2.03
CA GLU A 22 24.46 5.27 -1.23
C GLU A 22 23.43 4.13 -1.21
N GLY A 23 22.25 4.31 -1.82
CA GLY A 23 21.17 3.32 -1.87
C GLY A 23 20.25 3.32 -0.64
N GLU A 24 20.41 4.30 0.26
CA GLU A 24 19.56 4.45 1.45
C GLU A 24 18.33 5.30 1.15
N PHE A 25 17.22 5.10 1.87
CA PHE A 25 16.04 5.95 1.72
C PHE A 25 16.36 7.40 2.14
N ARG A 26 16.00 8.36 1.28
CA ARG A 26 16.06 9.79 1.61
C ARG A 26 15.15 10.14 2.79
N ALA A 27 15.47 11.23 3.48
CA ALA A 27 14.56 11.79 4.47
C ALA A 27 13.26 12.25 3.79
N LEU A 28 12.11 12.02 4.42
CA LEU A 28 10.80 12.28 3.79
C LEU A 28 10.63 13.73 3.35
N ASP A 29 11.17 14.70 4.09
CA ASP A 29 11.10 16.11 3.76
C ASP A 29 11.95 16.51 2.53
N GLU A 30 12.95 15.70 2.16
CA GLU A 30 13.74 15.85 0.93
C GLU A 30 13.07 15.21 -0.29
N VAL A 31 12.17 14.25 -0.09
CA VAL A 31 11.45 13.57 -1.18
C VAL A 31 10.40 14.52 -1.78
N PRO A 32 10.26 14.62 -3.12
CA PRO A 32 9.21 15.40 -3.77
C PRO A 32 7.81 15.00 -3.26
N GLU A 33 6.89 15.97 -3.23
CA GLU A 33 5.57 15.79 -2.61
C GLU A 33 4.79 14.57 -3.15
N ASP A 34 4.74 14.38 -4.47
CA ASP A 34 4.07 13.22 -5.08
C ASP A 34 4.70 11.89 -4.64
N ALA A 35 6.02 11.77 -4.78
CA ALA A 35 6.76 10.57 -4.40
C ALA A 35 6.62 10.28 -2.90
N ARG A 36 6.64 11.32 -2.06
CA ARG A 36 6.44 11.21 -0.61
C ARG A 36 5.04 10.69 -0.28
N THR A 37 3.99 11.27 -0.86
CA THR A 37 2.60 10.85 -0.66
C THR A 37 2.42 9.38 -1.03
N ARG A 38 3.02 8.96 -2.15
CA ARG A 38 2.99 7.58 -2.63
C ARG A 38 3.82 6.61 -1.79
N LEU A 39 4.96 7.04 -1.23
CA LEU A 39 5.74 6.25 -0.27
C LEU A 39 4.97 6.03 1.03
N ILE A 40 4.33 7.08 1.56
CA ILE A 40 3.48 6.99 2.74
C ILE A 40 2.33 6.02 2.49
N ARG A 41 1.61 6.20 1.38
CA ARG A 41 0.50 5.33 0.98
C ARG A 41 0.94 3.86 0.86
N LEU A 42 2.11 3.59 0.30
CA LEU A 42 2.67 2.24 0.17
C LEU A 42 2.80 1.52 1.52
N THR A 43 3.21 2.23 2.58
CA THR A 43 3.41 1.61 3.90
C THR A 43 2.12 1.03 4.48
N TYR A 44 0.98 1.62 4.11
CA TYR A 44 -0.34 1.10 4.42
C TYR A 44 -0.70 -0.09 3.52
N LEU A 45 -0.46 0.03 2.21
CA LEU A 45 -0.82 -1.00 1.22
C LEU A 45 -0.03 -2.31 1.37
N GLN A 46 1.27 -2.26 1.65
CA GLN A 46 2.12 -3.47 1.69
C GLN A 46 1.72 -4.49 2.76
N SER A 47 1.01 -4.02 3.80
CA SER A 47 0.53 -4.86 4.90
C SER A 47 -0.83 -5.50 4.62
N LYS A 48 -1.49 -5.12 3.53
CA LYS A 48 -2.84 -5.56 3.21
C LYS A 48 -2.85 -6.95 2.57
N PRO A 49 -3.94 -7.71 2.80
CA PRO A 49 -4.17 -8.93 2.06
C PRO A 49 -4.44 -8.62 0.58
N CYS A 50 -4.33 -9.64 -0.25
CA CYS A 50 -4.93 -9.63 -1.58
C CYS A 50 -6.45 -9.39 -1.50
N ASP A 51 -6.96 -8.49 -2.34
CA ASP A 51 -8.37 -8.12 -2.39
C ASP A 51 -9.25 -9.31 -2.77
N ALA A 52 -8.84 -10.09 -3.78
CA ALA A 52 -9.56 -11.29 -4.20
C ALA A 52 -9.62 -12.36 -3.10
N CYS A 53 -8.50 -12.63 -2.40
CA CYS A 53 -8.50 -13.48 -1.21
C CYS A 53 -9.51 -12.99 -0.17
N TYR A 54 -9.53 -11.68 0.07
CA TYR A 54 -10.43 -11.05 1.03
C TYR A 54 -11.90 -11.18 0.61
N LEU A 55 -12.21 -11.06 -0.69
CA LEU A 55 -13.55 -11.30 -1.22
C LEU A 55 -13.99 -12.77 -1.06
N VAL A 56 -13.06 -13.73 -1.12
CA VAL A 56 -13.35 -15.16 -0.92
C VAL A 56 -13.54 -15.53 0.55
N HIS A 57 -12.68 -15.02 1.43
CA HIS A 57 -12.64 -15.43 2.83
C HIS A 57 -13.41 -14.51 3.78
N GLY A 58 -13.52 -13.23 3.43
CA GLY A 58 -14.09 -12.18 4.29
C GLY A 58 -13.25 -11.87 5.52
N GLU A 59 -13.72 -10.90 6.31
CA GLU A 59 -13.01 -10.41 7.50
C GLU A 59 -12.78 -11.50 8.56
N GLY A 60 -13.76 -12.40 8.76
CA GLY A 60 -13.69 -13.46 9.78
C GLY A 60 -12.54 -14.45 9.55
N GLU A 61 -12.12 -14.65 8.30
CA GLU A 61 -11.10 -15.62 7.91
C GLU A 61 -9.89 -14.93 7.24
N LYS A 62 -9.67 -13.64 7.53
CA LYS A 62 -8.61 -12.82 6.92
C LYS A 62 -7.20 -13.43 7.03
N LYS A 63 -6.94 -14.24 8.06
CA LYS A 63 -5.67 -14.97 8.25
C LYS A 63 -5.36 -15.97 7.13
N ARG A 64 -6.37 -16.38 6.36
CA ARG A 64 -6.22 -17.26 5.18
C ARG A 64 -5.90 -16.49 3.91
N CYS A 65 -5.99 -15.16 3.93
CA CYS A 65 -5.66 -14.35 2.77
C CYS A 65 -4.15 -14.29 2.58
N ASN A 66 -3.70 -14.54 1.36
CA ASN A 66 -2.32 -14.29 0.98
C ASN A 66 -2.02 -12.77 1.04
N PRO A 67 -0.81 -12.37 1.45
CA PRO A 67 -0.38 -10.98 1.39
C PRO A 67 -0.35 -10.48 -0.06
N ALA A 68 -0.64 -9.20 -0.27
CA ALA A 68 -0.51 -8.58 -1.58
C ALA A 68 0.97 -8.54 -2.01
N LYS A 69 1.21 -8.75 -3.32
CA LYS A 69 2.54 -8.73 -3.95
C LYS A 69 2.62 -7.81 -5.16
N VAL A 70 1.47 -7.55 -5.78
CA VAL A 70 1.35 -6.65 -6.93
C VAL A 70 0.21 -5.66 -6.70
N VAL A 71 0.34 -4.49 -7.30
CA VAL A 71 -0.65 -3.43 -7.28
C VAL A 71 -0.92 -2.90 -8.69
N TYR A 72 -2.20 -2.68 -8.97
CA TYR A 72 -2.70 -2.07 -10.20
C TYR A 72 -3.64 -0.91 -9.89
N GLY A 73 -3.83 -0.01 -10.85
CA GLY A 73 -4.69 1.17 -10.71
C GLY A 73 -3.93 2.42 -10.28
N GLU A 74 -4.69 3.49 -10.10
CA GLU A 74 -4.19 4.78 -9.62
C GLU A 74 -4.17 4.82 -8.08
N PRO A 75 -3.38 5.72 -7.47
CA PRO A 75 -3.45 5.93 -6.02
C PRO A 75 -4.89 6.16 -5.54
N MET A 76 -5.24 5.56 -4.41
CA MET A 76 -6.59 5.44 -3.83
C MET A 76 -7.55 4.46 -4.49
N GLU A 77 -7.32 4.10 -5.76
CA GLU A 77 -8.09 3.09 -6.49
C GLU A 77 -7.25 1.87 -6.84
N GLU A 78 -6.42 1.47 -5.87
CA GLU A 78 -5.51 0.35 -6.01
C GLU A 78 -6.24 -0.99 -5.90
N VAL A 79 -5.94 -1.90 -6.83
CA VAL A 79 -6.25 -3.33 -6.73
C VAL A 79 -5.00 -4.08 -6.26
N LEU A 80 -5.09 -4.74 -5.11
CA LEU A 80 -3.99 -5.47 -4.48
C LEU A 80 -4.13 -6.97 -4.67
N LEU A 81 -3.14 -7.63 -5.25
CA LEU A 81 -3.24 -9.05 -5.60
C LEU A 81 -2.03 -9.87 -5.14
N CYS A 82 -2.30 -11.13 -4.80
CA CYS A 82 -1.28 -12.16 -4.73
C CYS A 82 -1.08 -12.80 -6.11
N PRO A 83 0.02 -13.54 -6.34
CA PRO A 83 0.29 -14.17 -7.64
C PRO A 83 -0.87 -15.03 -8.14
N ASP A 84 -1.54 -15.77 -7.23
CA ASP A 84 -2.65 -16.66 -7.59
C ASP A 84 -3.84 -15.92 -8.23
N HIS A 85 -4.19 -14.74 -7.71
CA HIS A 85 -5.35 -13.95 -8.18
C HIS A 85 -4.98 -12.89 -9.22
N GLU A 86 -3.68 -12.71 -9.49
CA GLU A 86 -3.24 -11.81 -10.54
C GLU A 86 -3.70 -12.30 -11.92
N VAL A 87 -3.75 -13.61 -12.14
CA VAL A 87 -4.21 -14.21 -13.41
C VAL A 87 -5.67 -13.84 -13.69
N ASP A 88 -6.54 -13.92 -12.69
CA ASP A 88 -7.94 -13.52 -12.78
C ASP A 88 -8.08 -12.04 -13.17
N PHE A 89 -7.30 -11.18 -12.53
CA PHE A 89 -7.27 -9.76 -12.86
C PHE A 89 -6.79 -9.50 -14.28
N PHE A 90 -5.76 -10.20 -14.76
CA PHE A 90 -5.29 -10.04 -16.14
C PHE A 90 -6.31 -10.47 -17.17
N TYR A 91 -7.02 -11.56 -16.91
CA TYR A 91 -8.12 -11.98 -17.76
C TYR A 91 -9.23 -10.93 -17.76
N TRP A 92 -9.66 -10.45 -16.59
CA TRP A 92 -10.67 -9.40 -16.49
C TRP A 92 -10.25 -8.15 -17.27
N TYR A 93 -9.01 -7.71 -17.04
CA TYR A 93 -8.46 -6.50 -17.60
C TYR A 93 -8.34 -6.55 -19.13
N ARG A 94 -7.92 -7.69 -19.70
CA ARG A 94 -7.67 -7.82 -21.14
C ARG A 94 -8.89 -8.28 -21.94
N GLU A 95 -9.66 -9.20 -21.37
CA GLU A 95 -10.66 -9.98 -22.13
C GLU A 95 -12.09 -9.74 -21.64
N ALA A 96 -12.29 -9.39 -20.36
CA ALA A 96 -13.63 -9.20 -19.78
C ALA A 96 -14.05 -7.72 -19.64
N GLY A 97 -13.42 -6.82 -20.38
CA GLY A 97 -13.77 -5.39 -20.43
C GLY A 97 -13.15 -4.52 -19.33
N GLY A 98 -12.29 -5.07 -18.47
CA GLY A 98 -11.65 -4.31 -17.39
C GLY A 98 -10.76 -3.17 -17.87
N SER A 99 -10.24 -3.22 -19.11
CA SER A 99 -9.43 -2.16 -19.70
C SER A 99 -10.16 -0.83 -19.84
N ASP A 100 -11.49 -0.87 -19.98
CA ASP A 100 -12.31 0.32 -20.22
C ASP A 100 -12.38 1.23 -19.00
N TYR A 101 -12.09 0.70 -17.81
CA TYR A 101 -12.08 1.42 -16.55
C TYR A 101 -10.68 1.97 -16.18
N ARG A 102 -9.68 1.86 -17.08
CA ARG A 102 -8.32 2.32 -16.78
C ARG A 102 -8.31 3.81 -16.41
N GLY A 103 -7.87 4.10 -15.19
CA GLY A 103 -7.74 5.47 -14.68
C GLY A 103 -9.04 6.07 -14.14
N GLU A 104 -10.13 5.30 -14.17
CA GLU A 104 -11.41 5.71 -13.58
C GLU A 104 -11.40 5.51 -12.07
N GLU A 105 -12.15 6.34 -11.34
CA GLU A 105 -12.30 6.19 -9.88
C GLU A 105 -13.01 4.88 -9.49
N THR A 106 -13.73 4.26 -10.42
CA THR A 106 -14.43 2.99 -10.21
C THR A 106 -13.58 1.76 -10.53
N PHE A 107 -12.33 1.94 -11.00
CA PHE A 107 -11.49 0.84 -11.50
C PHE A 107 -11.41 -0.36 -10.55
N ARG A 108 -11.16 -0.07 -9.26
CA ARG A 108 -11.07 -1.11 -8.24
C ARG A 108 -12.41 -1.79 -8.02
N ASP A 109 -13.46 -1.00 -7.88
CA ASP A 109 -14.78 -1.47 -7.52
C ASP A 109 -15.35 -2.38 -8.63
N GLU A 110 -15.11 -2.04 -9.90
CA GLU A 110 -15.53 -2.84 -11.06
C GLU A 110 -14.84 -4.21 -11.10
N PHE A 111 -13.54 -4.27 -10.77
CA PHE A 111 -12.85 -5.55 -10.59
C PHE A 111 -13.43 -6.35 -9.42
N HIS A 112 -13.67 -5.71 -8.28
CA HIS A 112 -14.23 -6.35 -7.09
C HIS A 112 -15.63 -6.92 -7.36
N GLU A 113 -16.48 -6.16 -8.04
CA GLU A 113 -17.84 -6.58 -8.42
C GLU A 113 -17.81 -7.75 -9.40
N TRP A 114 -16.99 -7.66 -10.45
CA TRP A 114 -16.81 -8.76 -11.40
C TRP A 114 -16.33 -10.04 -10.73
N PHE A 115 -15.33 -9.94 -9.86
CA PHE A 115 -14.77 -11.09 -9.16
C PHE A 115 -15.74 -11.68 -8.15
N ALA A 116 -16.47 -10.85 -7.41
CA ALA A 116 -17.51 -11.27 -6.46
C ALA A 116 -18.70 -11.94 -7.16
N ALA A 117 -19.00 -11.55 -8.40
CA ALA A 117 -20.00 -12.20 -9.25
C ALA A 117 -19.56 -13.57 -9.80
N GLY A 118 -18.35 -14.03 -9.47
CA GLY A 118 -17.80 -15.32 -9.90
C GLY A 118 -16.90 -15.23 -11.14
N GLY A 119 -16.54 -14.02 -11.58
CA GLY A 119 -15.58 -13.82 -12.66
C GLY A 119 -14.22 -14.42 -12.30
N ARG A 120 -13.72 -15.34 -13.13
CA ARG A 120 -12.42 -15.99 -13.02
C ARG A 120 -11.81 -16.13 -14.40
N ALA A 121 -10.49 -16.20 -14.46
CA ALA A 121 -9.81 -16.62 -15.68
C ALA A 121 -10.14 -18.10 -15.99
N PRO A 122 -10.16 -18.49 -17.27
CA PRO A 122 -10.12 -19.90 -17.65
C PRO A 122 -8.91 -20.61 -17.03
N ASP A 123 -9.04 -21.90 -16.70
CA ASP A 123 -7.98 -22.69 -16.05
C ASP A 123 -6.67 -22.74 -16.85
N ASP A 124 -6.74 -22.58 -18.18
CA ASP A 124 -5.61 -22.59 -19.11
C ASP A 124 -5.12 -21.18 -19.48
N TYR A 125 -5.65 -20.14 -18.85
CA TYR A 125 -5.23 -18.77 -19.12
C TYR A 125 -3.85 -18.51 -18.53
N GLU A 126 -2.86 -18.36 -19.41
CA GLU A 126 -1.52 -17.98 -19.01
C GLU A 126 -1.52 -16.52 -18.52
N GLY A 127 -1.11 -16.36 -17.27
CA GLY A 127 -0.93 -15.06 -16.65
C GLY A 127 0.16 -14.22 -17.34
N PRO A 128 0.39 -13.00 -16.84
CA PRO A 128 1.50 -12.17 -17.30
C PRO A 128 2.85 -12.87 -17.17
N ASP A 129 3.63 -12.85 -18.26
CA ASP A 129 5.04 -13.23 -18.23
C ASP A 129 5.84 -12.09 -17.58
N HIS A 130 6.12 -12.23 -16.29
CA HIS A 130 6.90 -11.25 -15.54
C HIS A 130 8.38 -11.56 -15.71
N VAL A 131 9.15 -10.59 -16.21
CA VAL A 131 10.62 -10.68 -16.17
C VAL A 131 11.05 -10.66 -14.70
N ASP A 132 11.37 -11.85 -14.16
CA ASP A 132 11.97 -12.19 -12.86
C ASP A 132 12.21 -11.01 -11.91
N THR A 133 11.14 -10.33 -11.49
CA THR A 133 11.18 -9.38 -10.40
C THR A 133 10.44 -10.07 -9.27
N ASP A 134 11.16 -10.87 -8.48
CA ASP A 134 10.59 -11.47 -7.29
C ASP A 134 10.10 -10.34 -6.38
N PRO A 135 8.78 -10.25 -6.11
CA PRO A 135 8.26 -9.21 -5.23
C PRO A 135 8.86 -9.23 -3.82
N ASN A 136 9.46 -10.35 -3.41
CA ASN A 136 10.14 -10.48 -2.11
C ASN A 136 11.56 -9.89 -2.11
N GLU A 137 12.16 -9.68 -3.28
CA GLU A 137 13.48 -9.03 -3.42
C GLU A 137 13.37 -7.51 -3.56
N LEU A 138 12.15 -6.96 -3.58
CA LEU A 138 11.92 -5.53 -3.64
C LEU A 138 12.38 -4.84 -2.35
N PRO A 139 12.98 -3.63 -2.46
CA PRO A 139 13.23 -2.80 -1.30
C PRO A 139 11.95 -2.63 -0.48
N THR A 140 12.03 -2.94 0.82
CA THR A 140 10.91 -2.76 1.74
C THR A 140 10.96 -1.33 2.27
N PRO A 141 9.89 -0.53 2.13
CA PRO A 141 9.85 0.79 2.72
C PRO A 141 9.87 0.69 4.25
N PRO A 142 10.32 1.75 4.95
CA PRO A 142 10.29 1.76 6.40
C PRO A 142 8.85 1.61 6.93
N ASP A 143 8.68 1.06 8.13
CA ASP A 143 7.35 0.89 8.70
C ASP A 143 6.70 2.26 9.08
N PRO A 144 5.36 2.31 9.24
CA PRO A 144 4.65 3.54 9.61
C PRO A 144 5.13 4.21 10.90
N ALA A 145 5.54 3.44 11.91
CA ALA A 145 6.00 3.99 13.20
C ALA A 145 7.40 4.61 13.07
N GLU A 146 8.27 3.94 12.32
CA GLU A 146 9.59 4.41 11.90
C GLU A 146 9.50 5.72 11.13
N LEU A 147 8.63 5.79 10.12
CA LEU A 147 8.43 7.00 9.31
C LEU A 147 7.94 8.18 10.14
N ASN A 148 6.96 7.97 11.03
CA ASN A 148 6.49 9.02 11.93
C ASN A 148 7.61 9.51 12.86
N ARG A 149 8.43 8.60 13.38
CA ARG A 149 9.53 8.96 14.26
C ARG A 149 10.57 9.82 13.52
N ARG A 150 11.03 9.36 12.35
CA ARG A 150 11.99 10.10 11.51
C ARG A 150 11.46 11.47 11.10
N LEU A 151 10.17 11.56 10.75
CA LEU A 151 9.55 12.83 10.33
C LEU A 151 9.51 13.89 11.44
N ASN A 152 9.46 13.46 12.71
CA ASN A 152 9.37 14.34 13.88
C ASN A 152 10.71 14.50 14.62
N GLU A 153 11.78 13.86 14.15
CA GLU A 153 13.09 13.96 14.77
C GLU A 153 13.61 15.41 14.66
N GLY A 154 13.98 16.01 15.79
CA GLY A 154 14.48 17.39 15.86
C GLY A 154 13.43 18.51 15.71
N GLN A 155 12.13 18.20 15.71
CA GLN A 155 11.06 19.21 15.67
C GLN A 155 10.64 19.64 17.08
N GLU A 156 10.68 20.94 17.38
CA GLU A 156 10.20 21.53 18.64
C GLU A 156 8.85 22.23 18.45
N GLY A 157 7.86 21.94 19.31
CA GLY A 157 6.59 22.69 19.42
C GLY A 157 5.48 22.37 18.39
N LYS A 158 5.80 21.76 17.24
CA LYS A 158 4.81 21.29 16.26
C LYS A 158 5.10 19.86 15.84
N ARG A 159 4.11 18.97 15.97
CA ARG A 159 4.23 17.59 15.49
C ARG A 159 3.61 17.46 14.11
N LYS A 160 4.32 16.77 13.22
CA LYS A 160 3.80 16.32 11.93
C LYS A 160 3.13 14.97 12.13
N ARG A 161 1.89 14.83 11.68
CA ARG A 161 1.13 13.58 11.71
C ARG A 161 0.85 13.09 10.29
N ILE A 162 1.14 11.82 10.04
CA ILE A 162 0.93 11.19 8.74
C ILE A 162 -0.46 10.53 8.67
N ASP A 163 -1.28 10.90 7.69
CA ASP A 163 -2.45 10.13 7.28
C ASP A 163 -2.00 9.07 6.26
N PHE A 164 -1.79 7.84 6.74
CA PHE A 164 -1.34 6.74 5.88
C PHE A 164 -2.39 6.28 4.87
N LYS A 165 -3.67 6.56 5.11
CA LYS A 165 -4.72 6.21 4.16
C LYS A 165 -4.67 7.16 2.98
N LYS A 166 -4.47 8.46 3.22
CA LYS A 166 -4.45 9.51 2.19
C LYS A 166 -3.05 9.83 1.64
N GLY A 167 -1.99 9.42 2.34
CA GLY A 167 -0.62 9.81 1.99
C GLY A 167 -0.24 11.24 2.42
N GLU A 168 -1.07 11.91 3.22
CA GLU A 168 -0.92 13.33 3.53
C GLU A 168 -0.19 13.57 4.86
N ILE A 169 0.53 14.69 4.97
CA ILE A 169 1.13 15.16 6.22
C ILE A 169 0.32 16.34 6.74
N THR A 170 -0.13 16.22 7.98
CA THR A 170 -0.85 17.26 8.72
C THR A 170 0.00 17.77 9.88
N TYR A 171 -0.35 18.94 10.42
CA TYR A 171 0.32 19.54 11.56
C TYR A 171 -0.62 19.54 12.76
N GLU A 172 -0.14 19.04 13.89
CA GLU A 172 -0.83 19.13 15.18
C GLU A 172 0.04 19.97 16.13
N ASP A 173 -0.58 20.96 16.78
CA ASP A 173 0.06 21.69 17.86
C ASP A 173 0.22 20.72 19.04
N TRP A 174 1.47 20.49 19.42
CA TRP A 174 1.79 19.53 20.46
C TRP A 174 1.98 20.29 21.76
N ASN A 175 0.91 20.35 22.59
CA ASN A 175 0.96 20.98 23.89
C ASN A 175 1.44 19.96 24.95
N ASP A 176 2.31 20.38 25.86
CA ASP A 176 2.91 19.54 26.92
C ASP A 176 1.87 18.88 27.86
N GLU A 177 0.60 19.32 27.83
CA GLU A 177 -0.49 18.75 28.61
C GLU A 177 -0.89 17.31 28.20
N ASP A 178 -0.58 16.87 26.97
CA ASP A 178 -0.94 15.51 26.51
C ASP A 178 -0.06 14.41 27.14
N GLN A 179 1.08 14.76 27.77
CA GLN A 179 1.88 13.80 28.54
C GLN A 179 1.12 13.23 29.74
N ASN A 180 0.15 13.99 30.29
CA ASN A 180 -0.62 13.59 31.47
C ASN A 180 -1.90 12.80 31.15
N ARG A 181 -2.20 12.51 29.86
CA ARG A 181 -3.39 11.75 29.47
C ARG A 181 -3.13 10.28 29.14
N LEU A 182 -1.88 9.82 29.22
CA LEU A 182 -1.58 8.39 29.36
C LEU A 182 -1.93 7.96 30.78
N ASP A 183 -3.23 7.82 31.03
CA ASP A 183 -3.74 7.13 32.21
C ASP A 183 -3.39 5.63 32.08
N LEU A 184 -2.20 5.28 32.56
CA LEU A 184 -1.73 3.91 32.72
C LEU A 184 -2.44 3.19 33.89
N GLY A 185 -3.54 3.75 34.40
CA GLY A 185 -4.42 3.18 35.40
C GLY A 185 -5.68 2.51 34.83
N GLN A 186 -5.61 1.82 33.68
CA GLN A 186 -6.66 0.85 33.38
C GLN A 186 -6.57 -0.31 34.37
N ASP A 187 -7.33 -0.20 35.46
CA ASP A 187 -7.80 -1.35 36.23
C ASP A 187 -8.55 -2.27 35.25
N TYR A 188 -7.93 -3.40 34.92
CA TYR A 188 -8.62 -4.49 34.23
C TYR A 188 -9.74 -4.99 35.14
N PRO A 189 -11.01 -5.00 34.72
CA PRO A 189 -12.04 -5.70 35.46
C PRO A 189 -11.73 -7.19 35.42
N THR A 190 -11.37 -7.75 36.58
CA THR A 190 -11.32 -9.19 36.80
C THR A 190 -12.71 -9.68 37.15
N GLU A 191 -13.48 -10.11 36.15
CA GLU A 191 -14.57 -11.08 36.32
C GLU A 191 -14.56 -12.10 35.18
#